data_AF-A0A925QS05-F1
#
_entry.id   AF-A0A925QS05-F1
#
_cell.length_a   1.000
_cell.length_b   1.000
_cell.length_c   1.000
_cell.angle_alpha   90.00
_cell.angle_beta   90.00
_cell.angle_gamma   90.00
#
_symmetry.space_group_name_H-M   'P 1'
#
loop_
_entity.id
_entity.type
_entity.pdbx_description
1 polymer ?
#
loop_
_entity_poly.entity_id
_entity_poly.type
_entity_poly.pdbx_seq_one_letter_code
_entity_poly.pdbx_strand_id
1 'polypeptide(L)'
;MTTAMTTTMRTTTTTTITSANRTRSLTLAAALLLLAGAAQPQAYDSCHRSKYGANDQVGAANNLSPARTLEAAKLVKRGKAMRMGIETNSRTPAFAPRSFSLTVLTPGQEYGKSLGETKTNYNDDIIMGWVGIGTQLDGLGHI
;
A
#
# COMPACT_ATOMS: atom_id res chain seq x y z
N MET A 1 -32.94 69.07 -54.57
CA MET A 1 -34.27 68.90 -55.17
C MET A 1 -34.91 67.67 -54.54
N THR A 2 -36.07 67.93 -53.95
CA THR A 2 -37.13 67.03 -53.49
C THR A 2 -37.30 65.80 -54.39
N THR A 3 -37.66 64.62 -53.85
CA THR A 3 -38.91 63.89 -54.19
C THR A 3 -38.97 62.48 -53.56
N ALA A 4 -40.05 62.30 -52.79
CA ALA A 4 -40.92 61.13 -52.54
C ALA A 4 -40.39 59.75 -52.12
N MET A 5 -40.79 59.43 -50.87
CA MET A 5 -41.48 58.21 -50.42
C MET A 5 -41.99 57.23 -51.50
N THR A 6 -41.72 55.94 -51.29
CA THR A 6 -42.66 54.86 -51.62
C THR A 6 -42.67 53.86 -50.46
N THR A 7 -43.74 53.90 -49.68
CA THR A 7 -44.03 52.97 -48.59
C THR A 7 -44.57 51.67 -49.16
N THR A 8 -43.85 50.56 -48.95
CA THR A 8 -44.35 49.21 -49.23
C THR A 8 -44.63 48.50 -47.92
N MET A 9 -45.90 48.21 -47.66
CA MET A 9 -46.39 47.43 -46.52
C MET A 9 -45.78 46.02 -46.53
N ARG A 10 -45.14 45.59 -45.43
CA ARG A 10 -44.89 44.17 -45.17
C ARG A 10 -45.09 43.82 -43.70
N THR A 11 -45.79 42.70 -43.54
CA THR A 11 -46.41 42.10 -42.37
C THR A 11 -45.42 41.70 -41.27
N THR A 12 -45.69 42.11 -40.03
CA THR A 12 -45.01 41.61 -38.83
C THR A 12 -45.41 40.16 -38.59
N THR A 13 -44.48 39.22 -38.73
CA THR A 13 -44.69 37.83 -38.28
C THR A 13 -43.97 37.64 -36.94
N THR A 14 -44.72 37.74 -35.85
CA THR A 14 -44.25 37.34 -34.52
C THR A 14 -44.07 35.83 -34.51
N THR A 15 -42.82 35.35 -34.53
CA THR A 15 -42.52 33.92 -34.35
C THR A 15 -42.30 33.65 -32.86
N THR A 16 -43.27 32.97 -32.26
CA THR A 16 -43.24 32.45 -30.90
C THR A 16 -42.15 31.38 -30.78
N ILE A 17 -41.14 31.59 -29.92
CA ILE A 17 -40.11 30.57 -29.65
C ILE A 17 -40.73 29.49 -28.74
N THR A 18 -41.07 28.34 -29.33
CA THR A 18 -41.63 27.18 -28.64
C THR A 18 -40.60 26.40 -27.82
N SER A 19 -40.79 26.38 -26.50
CA SER A 19 -40.61 25.36 -25.42
C SER A 19 -39.75 24.07 -25.59
N ALA A 20 -39.33 23.64 -26.78
CA ALA A 20 -38.80 22.28 -26.99
C ALA A 20 -37.33 22.06 -26.57
N ASN A 21 -36.56 23.12 -26.29
CA ASN A 21 -35.11 22.99 -25.98
C ASN A 21 -34.79 22.89 -24.48
N ARG A 22 -35.76 23.05 -23.58
CA ARG A 22 -35.53 22.91 -22.12
C ARG A 22 -35.47 21.46 -21.66
N THR A 23 -36.17 20.55 -22.33
CA THR A 23 -36.30 19.15 -21.93
C THR A 23 -35.06 18.31 -22.22
N ARG A 24 -34.34 18.59 -23.33
CA ARG A 24 -33.11 17.86 -23.70
C ARG A 24 -31.91 18.18 -22.81
N SER A 25 -31.81 19.41 -22.33
CA SER A 25 -30.74 19.82 -21.40
C SER A 25 -30.93 19.23 -20.00
N LEU A 26 -32.18 19.03 -19.56
CA LEU A 26 -32.49 18.37 -18.29
C LEU A 26 -32.15 16.87 -18.31
N THR A 27 -32.38 16.19 -19.44
CA THR A 27 -32.08 14.74 -19.55
C THR A 27 -30.58 14.43 -19.51
N LEU A 28 -29.74 15.32 -20.07
CA LEU A 28 -28.28 15.11 -20.06
C LEU A 28 -27.67 15.40 -18.67
N ALA A 29 -28.17 16.43 -17.98
CA ALA A 29 -27.75 16.73 -16.60
C ALA A 29 -28.15 15.60 -15.62
N ALA A 30 -29.36 15.04 -15.78
CA ALA A 30 -29.82 13.92 -14.96
C ALA A 30 -28.99 12.65 -15.20
N ALA A 31 -28.57 12.38 -16.44
CA ALA A 31 -27.70 11.24 -16.75
C ALA A 31 -26.29 11.38 -16.14
N LEU A 32 -25.69 12.57 -16.14
CA LEU A 32 -24.39 12.82 -15.47
C LEU A 32 -24.49 12.73 -13.94
N LEU A 33 -25.61 13.14 -13.34
CA LEU A 33 -25.86 12.99 -11.90
C LEU A 33 -26.04 11.51 -11.49
N LEU A 34 -26.59 10.67 -12.36
CA LEU A 34 -26.72 9.22 -12.13
C LEU A 34 -25.38 8.49 -12.24
N LEU A 35 -24.46 8.94 -13.11
CA LEU A 35 -23.10 8.39 -13.23
C LEU A 35 -22.18 8.82 -12.08
N ALA A 36 -22.41 9.99 -11.47
CA ALA A 36 -21.65 10.47 -10.32
C ALA A 36 -22.04 9.77 -8.99
N GLY A 37 -23.22 9.15 -8.91
CA GLY A 37 -23.71 8.46 -7.71
C GLY A 37 -23.24 7.01 -7.54
N ALA A 38 -22.51 6.45 -8.51
CA ALA A 38 -22.09 5.04 -8.48
C ALA A 38 -20.77 4.77 -7.72
N ALA A 39 -20.14 5.81 -7.16
CA ALA A 39 -19.04 5.64 -6.21
C ALA A 39 -19.61 5.41 -4.80
N GLN A 40 -20.17 4.22 -4.55
CA GLN A 40 -20.42 3.83 -3.17
C GLN A 40 -19.06 3.69 -2.47
N PRO A 41 -18.86 4.30 -1.28
CA PRO A 41 -17.76 3.86 -0.43
C PRO A 41 -17.94 2.36 -0.24
N GLN A 42 -16.92 1.58 -0.57
CA GLN A 42 -16.83 0.21 -0.08
C GLN A 42 -16.78 0.35 1.44
N ALA A 43 -17.94 0.26 2.09
CA ALA A 43 -18.00 0.07 3.51
C ALA A 43 -17.23 -1.23 3.74
N TYR A 44 -16.06 -1.12 4.37
CA TYR A 44 -15.36 -2.29 4.86
C TYR A 44 -16.37 -3.01 5.73
N ASP A 45 -16.73 -4.22 5.29
CA ASP A 45 -17.57 -5.13 6.04
C ASP A 45 -17.05 -5.12 7.48
N SER A 46 -17.95 -4.88 8.43
CA SER A 46 -17.66 -4.56 9.83
C SER A 46 -16.38 -5.25 10.32
N CYS A 47 -15.40 -4.50 10.83
CA CYS A 47 -14.19 -5.07 11.42
C CYS A 47 -14.58 -6.21 12.38
N HIS A 48 -14.41 -7.45 11.92
CA HIS A 48 -14.90 -8.61 12.66
C HIS A 48 -14.12 -8.71 13.96
N ARG A 49 -14.84 -8.88 15.07
CA ARG A 49 -14.21 -9.07 16.38
C ARG A 49 -13.22 -10.23 16.29
N SER A 50 -11.99 -10.05 16.78
CA SER A 50 -11.04 -11.16 16.82
C SER A 50 -11.65 -12.32 17.61
N LYS A 51 -11.59 -13.52 17.03
CA LYS A 51 -12.05 -14.76 17.68
C LYS A 51 -11.23 -15.11 18.92
N TYR A 52 -10.07 -14.48 19.11
CA TYR A 52 -9.19 -14.69 20.26
C TYR A 52 -9.40 -13.65 21.38
N GLY A 53 -10.30 -12.70 21.17
CA GLY A 53 -10.69 -11.75 22.20
C GLY A 53 -10.54 -10.30 21.78
N ALA A 54 -11.11 -9.45 22.62
CA ALA A 54 -11.28 -8.03 22.37
C ALA A 54 -10.01 -7.23 22.08
N ASN A 55 -8.93 -7.62 22.77
CA ASN A 55 -7.66 -6.91 22.83
C ASN A 55 -6.54 -7.76 22.19
N ASP A 56 -6.90 -8.76 21.38
CA ASP A 56 -5.92 -9.61 20.70
C ASP A 56 -5.11 -8.80 19.68
N GLN A 57 -3.78 -8.94 19.78
CA GLN A 57 -2.81 -8.29 18.89
C GLN A 57 -1.93 -9.29 18.15
N VAL A 58 -2.11 -10.60 18.36
CA VAL A 58 -1.24 -11.65 17.79
C VAL A 58 -1.97 -12.54 16.80
N GLY A 59 -3.30 -12.50 16.75
CA GLY A 59 -4.10 -13.10 15.70
C GLY A 59 -3.89 -14.61 15.59
N ALA A 60 -3.63 -15.11 14.39
CA ALA A 60 -3.50 -16.55 14.14
C ALA A 60 -2.32 -17.22 14.89
N ALA A 61 -1.37 -16.44 15.42
CA ALA A 61 -0.31 -16.96 16.27
C ALA A 61 -0.85 -17.60 17.58
N ASN A 62 -2.06 -17.23 18.02
CA ASN A 62 -2.77 -17.88 19.14
C ASN A 62 -3.02 -19.39 18.89
N ASN A 63 -2.92 -19.87 17.64
CA ASN A 63 -3.03 -21.30 17.34
C ASN A 63 -1.77 -22.11 17.69
N LEU A 64 -0.66 -21.44 18.05
CA LEU A 64 0.54 -22.09 18.56
C LEU A 64 0.32 -22.43 20.03
N SER A 65 0.51 -23.70 20.41
CA SER A 65 0.30 -24.17 21.78
C SER A 65 1.38 -25.17 22.19
N PRO A 66 1.64 -25.35 23.51
CA PRO A 66 2.62 -26.32 23.97
C PRO A 66 2.38 -27.73 23.42
N ALA A 67 1.12 -28.15 23.34
CA ALA A 67 0.74 -29.44 22.76
C ALA A 67 1.13 -29.54 21.28
N ARG A 68 0.81 -28.52 20.47
CA ARG A 68 1.16 -28.50 19.04
C ARG A 68 2.68 -28.43 18.81
N THR A 69 3.39 -27.68 19.63
CA THR A 69 4.86 -27.62 19.59
C THR A 69 5.47 -28.99 19.90
N LEU A 70 4.94 -29.71 20.88
CA LEU A 70 5.40 -31.06 21.21
C LEU A 70 5.08 -32.06 20.08
N GLU A 71 3.89 -31.98 19.47
CA GLU A 71 3.56 -32.81 18.30
C GLU A 71 4.50 -32.51 17.12
N ALA A 72 4.82 -31.25 16.87
CA ALA A 72 5.77 -30.86 15.83
C ALA A 72 7.18 -31.41 16.12
N ALA A 73 7.63 -31.39 17.38
CA ALA A 73 8.93 -31.94 17.77
C ALA A 73 9.05 -33.44 17.47
N LYS A 74 7.95 -34.20 17.59
CA LYS A 74 7.93 -35.62 17.22
C LYS A 74 8.24 -35.87 15.74
N LEU A 75 8.11 -34.87 14.86
CA LEU A 75 8.45 -35.01 13.43
C LEU A 75 9.96 -35.06 13.18
N VAL A 76 10.79 -34.65 14.14
CA VAL A 76 12.25 -34.76 14.05
C VAL A 76 12.67 -36.23 14.21
N LYS A 77 12.81 -36.95 13.09
CA LYS A 77 13.21 -38.38 13.09
C LYS A 77 14.67 -38.63 12.72
N ARG A 78 15.23 -37.78 11.86
CA ARG A 78 16.57 -37.98 11.25
C ARG A 78 17.61 -36.94 11.67
N GLY A 79 17.23 -35.97 12.51
CA GLY A 79 18.12 -34.88 12.93
C GLY A 79 18.61 -33.97 11.78
N LYS A 80 17.95 -33.99 10.62
CA LYS A 80 18.33 -33.13 9.49
C LYS A 80 17.85 -31.70 9.73
N ALA A 81 18.76 -30.74 9.63
CA ALA A 81 18.46 -29.32 9.63
C ALA A 81 18.62 -28.75 8.21
N MET A 82 17.61 -27.99 7.75
CA MET A 82 17.63 -27.34 6.43
C MET A 82 17.43 -25.83 6.62
N ARG A 83 18.29 -25.02 6.00
CA ARG A 83 18.16 -23.56 6.01
C ARG A 83 17.04 -23.13 5.05
N MET A 84 16.03 -22.44 5.58
CA MET A 84 14.95 -21.84 4.78
C MET A 84 15.17 -20.34 4.50
N GLY A 85 16.03 -19.68 5.27
CA GLY A 85 16.39 -18.27 5.05
C GLY A 85 17.40 -18.11 3.92
N ILE A 86 17.26 -17.13 3.02
CA ILE A 86 18.24 -16.83 1.96
C ILE A 86 19.39 -15.93 2.46
N GLU A 87 20.47 -15.80 1.69
CA GLU A 87 21.47 -14.76 1.92
C GLU A 87 20.84 -13.39 1.63
N THR A 88 20.96 -12.46 2.59
CA THR A 88 20.45 -11.10 2.46
C THR A 88 21.61 -10.12 2.37
N ASN A 89 21.70 -9.40 1.25
CA ASN A 89 22.71 -8.39 0.96
C ASN A 89 22.14 -7.31 0.01
N SER A 90 22.98 -6.38 -0.43
CA SER A 90 22.56 -5.27 -1.32
C SER A 90 22.07 -5.70 -2.71
N ARG A 91 22.29 -6.95 -3.11
CA ARG A 91 21.82 -7.55 -4.37
C ARG A 91 20.58 -8.42 -4.19
N THR A 92 20.09 -8.61 -2.95
CA THR A 92 18.88 -9.37 -2.70
C THR A 92 17.69 -8.70 -3.42
N PRO A 93 16.92 -9.44 -4.25
CA PRO A 93 15.75 -8.88 -4.90
C PRO A 93 14.78 -8.29 -3.89
N ALA A 94 14.36 -7.04 -4.11
CA ALA A 94 13.48 -6.32 -3.22
C ALA A 94 12.45 -5.49 -4.01
N PHE A 95 11.25 -5.35 -3.46
CA PHE A 95 10.24 -4.47 -4.04
C PHE A 95 10.66 -3.01 -3.87
N ALA A 96 10.71 -2.24 -4.96
CA ALA A 96 11.13 -0.85 -4.91
C ALA A 96 10.23 0.00 -3.99
N PRO A 97 10.77 0.94 -3.20
CA PRO A 97 12.16 1.44 -3.20
C PRO A 97 13.09 0.79 -2.15
N ARG A 98 12.77 -0.43 -1.66
CA ARG A 98 13.51 -1.07 -0.57
C ARG A 98 14.97 -1.39 -0.97
N SER A 99 15.92 -1.19 -0.06
CA SER A 99 17.34 -1.55 -0.23
C SER A 99 17.98 -2.13 1.04
N PHE A 100 19.17 -2.69 0.93
CA PHE A 100 19.89 -3.26 2.06
C PHE A 100 21.37 -2.87 1.98
N SER A 101 21.94 -2.45 3.10
CA SER A 101 23.34 -2.08 3.25
C SER A 101 23.91 -2.68 4.52
N LEU A 102 25.16 -3.14 4.44
CA LEU A 102 25.95 -3.65 5.55
C LEU A 102 27.30 -2.94 5.54
N THR A 103 27.67 -2.36 6.68
CA THR A 103 28.96 -1.72 6.90
C THR A 103 29.67 -2.44 8.04
N VAL A 104 30.86 -2.96 7.77
CA VAL A 104 31.73 -3.58 8.78
C VAL A 104 32.70 -2.52 9.30
N LEU A 105 32.85 -2.45 10.62
CA LEU A 105 33.65 -1.46 11.36
C LEU A 105 34.62 -2.18 12.32
N THR A 106 35.71 -1.51 12.67
CA THR A 106 36.72 -1.97 13.65
C THR A 106 37.01 -0.87 14.67
N PRO A 107 36.08 -0.60 15.61
CA PRO A 107 36.16 0.57 16.47
C PRO A 107 37.32 0.49 17.47
N GLY A 108 38.16 1.52 17.50
CA GLY A 108 39.32 1.63 18.40
C GLY A 108 40.54 0.81 17.99
N GLN A 109 40.47 0.16 16.82
CA GLN A 109 41.54 -0.65 16.24
C GLN A 109 42.02 -0.08 14.89
N GLU A 110 41.70 1.20 14.62
CA GLU A 110 42.03 1.85 13.37
C GLU A 110 43.55 1.87 13.17
N TYR A 111 43.98 1.75 11.91
CA TYR A 111 45.39 1.75 11.52
C TYR A 111 46.23 0.61 12.13
N GLY A 112 45.60 -0.56 12.38
CA GLY A 112 46.29 -1.76 12.86
C GLY A 112 46.55 -1.78 14.36
N LYS A 113 45.88 -0.92 15.12
CA LYS A 113 45.87 -0.97 16.59
C LYS A 113 45.10 -2.20 17.07
N SER A 114 45.34 -2.56 18.33
CA SER A 114 44.64 -3.63 19.02
C SER A 114 44.21 -3.17 20.40
N LEU A 115 43.16 -3.76 20.94
CA LEU A 115 42.62 -3.36 22.24
C LEU A 115 43.37 -4.01 23.41
N GLY A 116 43.72 -3.19 24.39
CA GLY A 116 44.26 -3.61 25.69
C GLY A 116 45.55 -4.42 25.61
N GLU A 117 45.94 -4.98 26.76
CA GLU A 117 47.14 -5.82 26.87
C GLU A 117 47.02 -7.14 26.10
N THR A 118 45.78 -7.63 25.94
CA THR A 118 45.48 -8.88 25.24
C THR A 118 45.63 -8.77 23.72
N LYS A 119 45.82 -7.56 23.19
CA LYS A 119 45.86 -7.27 21.75
C LYS A 119 44.63 -7.80 21.01
N THR A 120 43.46 -7.67 21.62
CA THR A 120 42.21 -8.17 21.05
C THR A 120 41.84 -7.37 19.81
N ASN A 121 41.32 -8.08 18.80
CA ASN A 121 40.72 -7.49 17.61
C ASN A 121 39.32 -8.07 17.38
N TYR A 122 38.38 -7.22 17.01
CA TYR A 122 37.01 -7.57 16.62
C TYR A 122 36.55 -6.71 15.44
N ASN A 123 35.42 -7.08 14.85
CA ASN A 123 34.67 -6.26 13.91
C ASN A 123 33.24 -6.14 14.43
N ASP A 124 32.62 -4.99 14.19
CA ASP A 124 31.20 -4.71 14.43
C ASP A 124 30.51 -4.39 13.10
N ASP A 125 29.21 -4.64 13.04
CA ASP A 125 28.41 -4.50 11.83
C ASP A 125 27.25 -3.52 12.02
N ILE A 126 27.10 -2.59 11.07
CA ILE A 126 25.89 -1.76 10.94
C ILE A 126 25.09 -2.25 9.74
N ILE A 127 23.84 -2.62 9.99
CA ILE A 127 22.87 -2.97 8.94
C ILE A 127 21.86 -1.83 8.81
N MET A 128 21.69 -1.32 7.59
CA MET A 128 20.61 -0.41 7.23
C MET A 128 19.80 -1.03 6.10
N GLY A 129 18.53 -1.31 6.36
CA GLY A 129 17.65 -1.91 5.36
C GLY A 129 16.20 -1.95 5.79
N TRP A 130 15.35 -2.46 4.90
CA TRP A 130 13.93 -2.65 5.17
C TRP A 130 13.72 -4.08 5.66
N VAL A 131 12.90 -4.24 6.69
CA VAL A 131 12.57 -5.57 7.27
C VAL A 131 11.86 -6.50 6.29
N GLY A 132 11.31 -5.95 5.21
CA GLY A 132 10.66 -6.69 4.12
C GLY A 132 11.60 -7.02 2.95
N ILE A 133 12.87 -7.36 3.24
CA ILE A 133 13.86 -7.84 2.27
C ILE A 133 14.42 -9.19 2.74
N GLY A 134 14.50 -10.13 1.81
CA GLY A 134 14.99 -11.48 2.09
C GLY A 134 13.89 -12.38 2.65
N THR A 135 14.28 -13.41 3.40
CA THR A 135 13.31 -14.26 4.10
C THR A 135 12.77 -13.52 5.31
N GLN A 136 11.44 -13.32 5.37
CA GLN A 136 10.79 -12.43 6.33
C GLN A 136 9.53 -13.03 6.94
N LEU A 137 9.07 -12.42 8.03
CA LEU A 137 7.74 -12.57 8.59
C LEU A 137 7.08 -11.19 8.61
N ASP A 138 5.91 -11.07 7.98
CA ASP A 138 5.14 -9.82 7.99
C ASP A 138 4.16 -9.81 9.16
N GLY A 139 4.32 -8.83 10.04
CA GLY A 139 3.42 -8.62 11.17
C GLY A 139 2.03 -8.11 10.73
N LEU A 140 1.06 -8.18 11.63
CA LEU A 140 -0.34 -7.78 11.32
C LEU A 140 -0.47 -6.31 10.90
N GLY A 141 0.42 -5.44 11.36
CA GLY A 141 0.46 -4.02 10.97
C GLY A 141 1.27 -3.72 9.71
N HIS A 142 1.59 -4.72 8.89
CA HIS A 142 2.33 -4.52 7.64
C HIS A 142 1.51 -3.76 6.56
N ILE A 143 0.17 -3.78 6.67
CA ILE A 143 -0.78 -3.17 5.74
C ILE A 143 -1.60 -2.10 6.45
#